data_AF-A0AA51MXA1-F1
#
_entry.id   AF-A0AA51MXA1-F1
#
_cell.length_a   1.000
_cell.length_b   1.000
_cell.length_c   1.000
_cell.angle_alpha   90.00
_cell.angle_beta   90.00
_cell.angle_gamma   90.00
#
_symmetry.space_group_name_H-M   'P 1'
#
loop_
_entity.id
_entity.type
_entity.pdbx_description
1 polymer ?
#
loop_
_entity_poly.entity_id
_entity_poly.type
_entity_poly.pdbx_seq_one_letter_code
_entity_poly.pdbx_strand_id
1 'polypeptide(L)' 'MEKEFEIAGAVSVPEELSYDEFWHTFINFIESNNWSFGGGINEIIDGYYINEDGTKGKHVFDDR' A
#
# COMPACT_ATOMS: atom_id res chain seq x y z
N MET A 1 -11.34 0.78 -23.94
CA MET A 1 -10.40 -0.33 -23.68
C MET A 1 -9.32 0.24 -22.81
N GLU A 2 -9.22 -0.26 -21.59
CA GLU A 2 -8.29 0.25 -20.59
C GLU A 2 -7.05 -0.64 -20.57
N LYS A 3 -5.89 -0.04 -20.30
CA LYS A 3 -4.62 -0.72 -20.14
C LYS A 3 -4.20 -0.56 -18.69
N GLU A 4 -3.98 -1.67 -18.00
CA GLU A 4 -3.62 -1.70 -16.59
C GLU A 4 -2.22 -2.29 -16.40
N PHE A 5 -1.59 -1.95 -15.27
CA PHE A 5 -0.33 -2.53 -14.83
C PHE A 5 -0.49 -3.00 -13.38
N GLU A 6 -0.18 -4.27 -13.12
CA GLU A 6 -0.11 -4.80 -11.76
C GLU A 6 1.27 -4.53 -11.15
N ILE A 7 1.30 -4.04 -9.91
CA ILE A 7 2.53 -3.77 -9.17
C ILE A 7 2.57 -4.69 -7.95
N ALA A 8 3.39 -5.75 -8.02
CA ALA A 8 3.63 -6.64 -6.90
C ALA A 8 4.89 -6.19 -6.14
N GLY A 9 4.71 -5.55 -4.98
CA GLY A 9 5.83 -5.07 -4.16
C GLY A 9 5.39 -4.30 -2.92
N ALA A 10 6.38 -3.87 -2.13
CA ALA A 10 6.19 -2.99 -1.00
C ALA A 10 7.03 -1.73 -1.19
N VAL A 11 6.51 -0.59 -0.75
CA VAL A 11 7.24 0.69 -0.74
C VAL A 11 7.78 0.89 0.67
N SER A 12 9.10 1.05 0.80
CA SER A 12 9.72 1.41 2.09
C SER A 12 9.65 2.91 2.31
N VAL A 13 9.14 3.31 3.47
CA VAL A 13 8.93 4.70 3.88
C VAL A 13 9.53 4.93 5.27
N PRO A 14 9.75 6.19 5.70
CA PRO A 14 10.13 6.49 7.08
C PRO A 14 9.08 5.98 8.08
N GLU A 15 9.51 5.59 9.29
CA GLU A 15 8.65 5.00 10.33
C GLU A 15 7.59 5.99 10.83
N GLU A 16 7.90 7.28 10.78
CA GLU A 16 7.03 8.36 11.19
C GLU A 16 5.92 8.70 10.18
N LEU A 17 5.99 8.17 8.94
CA LEU A 17 5.00 8.45 7.92
C LEU A 17 3.70 7.72 8.24
N SER A 18 2.62 8.46 8.43
CA SER A 18 1.32 7.87 8.67
C SER A 18 0.70 7.23 7.42
N TYR A 19 -0.21 6.28 7.63
CA TYR A 19 -1.01 5.68 6.56
C TYR A 19 -1.69 6.74 5.68
N ASP A 20 -2.33 7.75 6.29
CA ASP A 20 -3.08 8.78 5.56
C ASP A 20 -2.15 9.66 4.72
N GLU A 21 -1.01 10.08 5.27
CA GLU A 21 -0.02 10.88 4.53
C GLU A 21 0.54 10.09 3.34
N PHE A 22 0.84 8.80 3.52
CA PHE A 22 1.27 7.93 2.44
C PHE A 22 0.19 7.79 1.37
N TRP A 23 -1.04 7.44 1.77
CA TRP A 23 -2.16 7.18 0.88
C TRP A 23 -2.50 8.41 0.04
N HIS A 24 -2.62 9.58 0.69
CA HIS A 24 -2.87 10.84 0.00
C HIS A 24 -1.74 11.18 -0.97
N THR A 25 -0.48 11.01 -0.57
CA THR A 25 0.66 11.26 -1.46
C THR A 25 0.63 10.34 -2.68
N PHE A 26 0.37 9.05 -2.48
CA PHE A 26 0.32 8.05 -3.54
C PHE A 26 -0.83 8.31 -4.52
N ILE A 27 -2.05 8.49 -4.02
CA ILE A 27 -3.22 8.75 -4.87
C ILE A 27 -3.09 10.07 -5.63
N ASN A 28 -2.60 11.14 -4.97
CA ASN A 28 -2.33 12.40 -5.66
C ASN A 28 -1.35 12.22 -6.83
N PHE A 29 -0.30 11.42 -6.67
CA PHE A 29 0.61 11.10 -7.76
C PHE A 29 -0.10 10.39 -8.93
N ILE A 30 -0.91 9.36 -8.65
CA ILE A 30 -1.67 8.62 -9.67
C ILE A 30 -2.64 9.54 -10.42
N GLU A 31 -3.47 10.29 -9.68
CA GLU A 31 -4.50 11.16 -10.25
C GLU A 31 -3.89 12.34 -11.02
N SER A 32 -2.73 12.87 -10.59
CA SER A 32 -2.02 13.93 -11.32
C SER A 32 -1.55 13.51 -12.72
N ASN A 33 -1.50 12.21 -13.00
CA ASN A 33 -1.16 11.65 -14.31
C ASN A 33 -2.40 11.20 -15.11
N ASN A 34 -3.62 11.58 -14.69
CA ASN A 34 -4.88 11.10 -15.28
C ASN A 34 -5.04 9.57 -15.24
N TRP A 35 -4.43 8.92 -14.25
CA TRP A 35 -4.59 7.48 -14.00
C TRP A 35 -5.63 7.25 -12.91
N SER A 36 -6.04 5.99 -12.77
CA SER A 36 -6.84 5.54 -11.63
C SER A 36 -6.15 4.34 -10.98
N PHE A 37 -6.27 4.23 -9.67
CA PHE A 37 -5.78 3.09 -8.92
C PHE A 37 -6.98 2.32 -8.36
N GLY A 38 -7.21 1.12 -8.88
CA GLY A 38 -8.23 0.21 -8.38
C GLY A 38 -7.67 -0.68 -7.27
N GLY A 39 -8.09 -0.46 -6.03
CA GLY A 39 -7.69 -1.29 -4.89
C GLY A 39 -7.54 -0.53 -3.59
N GLY A 40 -6.92 -1.18 -2.61
CA GLY A 40 -6.52 -0.58 -1.34
C GLY A 40 -5.04 -0.85 -1.07
N ILE A 41 -4.54 -0.32 0.03
CA ILE A 41 -3.20 -0.58 0.55
C ILE A 41 -3.30 -1.31 1.89
N ASN A 42 -2.23 -2.02 2.26
CA ASN A 42 -2.12 -2.64 3.58
C ASN A 42 -0.81 -2.18 4.22
N GLU A 43 -0.86 -1.80 5.49
CA GLU A 43 0.33 -1.49 6.26
C GLU A 43 1.09 -2.77 6.62
N ILE A 44 2.41 -2.72 6.51
CA ILE A 44 3.31 -3.83 6.84
C ILE A 44 4.38 -3.34 7.81
N ILE A 45 4.50 -3.98 8.97
CA ILE A 45 5.55 -3.70 9.95
C ILE A 45 6.28 -5.00 10.28
N ASP A 46 7.61 -4.98 10.19
CA ASP A 46 8.49 -6.15 10.37
C ASP A 46 8.08 -7.38 9.53
N GLY A 47 7.53 -7.16 8.33
CA GLY A 47 7.09 -8.26 7.44
C GLY A 47 5.70 -8.83 7.76
N TYR A 48 4.94 -8.24 8.66
CA TYR A 48 3.56 -8.64 8.97
C TYR A 48 2.56 -7.60 8.48
N TYR A 49 1.46 -8.04 7.90
CA TYR A 49 0.32 -7.15 7.66
C TYR A 49 -0.26 -6.67 8.98
N ILE A 50 -0.70 -5.42 9.04
CA ILE A 50 -1.33 -4.84 10.23
C ILE A 50 -2.85 -4.82 10.05
N ASN A 51 -3.56 -5.39 11.02
CA ASN A 51 -5.02 -5.40 11.06
C ASN A 51 -5.55 -4.01 11.47
N GLU A 52 -6.83 -3.74 11.23
CA GLU A 52 -7.48 -2.47 11.61
C GLU A 52 -7.42 -2.18 13.13
N ASP A 53 -7.28 -3.22 13.97
CA ASP A 53 -7.12 -3.09 15.43
C ASP A 53 -5.67 -2.87 15.88
N GLY A 54 -4.73 -2.76 14.94
CA GLY A 54 -3.31 -2.56 15.18
C GLY A 54 -2.52 -3.84 15.49
N THR A 55 -3.15 -5.01 15.50
CA THR A 55 -2.45 -6.28 15.73
C THR A 55 -1.74 -6.79 14.47
N LYS A 56 -0.68 -7.59 14.66
CA LYS A 56 0.03 -8.27 13.56
C LYS A 56 -0.84 -9.41 13.02
N GLY A 57 -1.13 -9.37 11.73
CA GLY A 57 -1.77 -10.42 10.95
C GLY A 57 -0.77 -11.45 10.42
N LYS A 58 -1.03 -11.97 9.21
CA LYS A 58 -0.15 -12.95 8.54
C LYS A 58 1.18 -12.34 8.13
N HIS A 59 2.23 -13.17 8.02
CA HIS A 59 3.50 -12.72 7.47
C HIS A 59 3.39 -12.61 5.94
N VAL A 60 4.02 -11.60 5.33
CA VAL A 60 3.90 -11.28 3.88
C VAL A 60 4.44 -12.39 2.98
N PHE A 61 5.25 -13.31 3.52
CA PHE A 61 5.77 -14.47 2.80
C PHE A 61 5.04 -15.78 3.07
N ASP A 62 4.02 -15.80 3.93
CA ASP A 62 3.25 -17.03 4.19
C ASP A 62 2.40 -17.46 2.98
N ASP A 63 2.10 -16.52 2.07
CA ASP A 63 1.32 -16.76 0.86
C ASP A 63 2.17 -16.98 -0.41
N ARG A 64 3.49 -17.18 -0.27
CA ARG A 64 4.41 -17.40 -1.41
C ARG A 64 4.86 -18.85 -1.56
#